data_AF-A0A814NGE5-F1
#
_entry.id   AF-A0A814NGE5-F1
#
_cell.length_a   1.000
_cell.length_b   1.000
_cell.length_c   1.000
_cell.angle_alpha   90.00
_cell.angle_beta   90.00
_cell.angle_gamma   90.00
#
_symmetry.space_group_name_H-M   'P 1'
#
loop_
_entity.id
_entity.type
_entity.pdbx_description
1 polymer ?
#
loop_
_entity_poly.entity_id
_entity_poly.type
_entity_poly.pdbx_seq_one_letter_code
_entity_poly.pdbx_strand_id
1 'polypeptide(L)' 'MPAGNHALFLAYLNAYNSHEDIVLSPDDLWLMITIYYAKYVNDNAEKLRHIFVNHEGKITLTIQQGQPEPE' A
#
# COMPACT_ATOMS: atom_id res chain seq x y z
N MET A 1 8.14 -6.03 4.36
CA MET A 1 9.29 -5.13 4.13
C MET A 1 9.94 -4.87 5.49
N PRO A 2 11.27 -4.98 5.64
CA PRO A 2 11.90 -4.70 6.93
C PRO A 2 11.71 -3.21 7.26
N ALA A 3 11.67 -2.91 8.56
CA ALA A 3 11.47 -1.57 9.07
C ALA A 3 12.57 -0.61 8.55
N GLY A 4 12.17 0.57 8.06
CA GLY A 4 13.01 1.77 8.13
C GLY A 4 13.44 2.47 6.84
N ASN A 5 13.11 2.01 5.63
CA ASN A 5 13.50 2.72 4.40
C ASN A 5 12.35 3.56 3.84
N HIS A 6 12.14 4.75 4.40
CA HIS A 6 11.24 5.76 3.81
C HIS A 6 11.98 6.44 2.64
N ALA A 7 11.59 6.11 1.40
CA ALA A 7 12.29 6.57 0.19
C ALA A 7 12.47 8.10 0.14
N LEU A 8 11.46 8.87 0.52
CA LEU A 8 11.59 10.33 0.55
C LEU A 8 12.55 10.82 1.65
N PHE A 9 12.53 10.18 2.82
CA PHE A 9 13.49 10.54 3.89
C PHE A 9 14.93 10.30 3.45
N LEU A 10 15.20 9.21 2.72
CA LEU A 10 16.52 8.94 2.17
C LEU A 10 16.93 9.97 1.12
N ALA A 11 15.99 10.42 0.28
CA ALA A 11 16.25 11.48 -0.69
C ALA A 11 16.64 12.79 0.01
N TYR A 12 15.92 13.20 1.07
CA TYR A 12 16.28 14.36 1.88
C TYR A 12 17.63 14.20 2.57
N LEU A 13 17.88 13.05 3.20
CA LEU A 13 19.12 12.78 3.91
C LEU A 13 20.33 12.84 2.96
N ASN A 14 20.18 12.28 1.75
CA ASN A 14 21.22 12.34 0.73
C ASN A 14 21.45 13.78 0.25
N ALA A 15 20.39 14.50 -0.11
CA ALA A 15 20.50 15.87 -0.58
C ALA A 15 21.14 16.78 0.48
N TYR A 16 20.76 16.60 1.75
CA TYR A 16 21.36 17.33 2.87
C TYR A 16 22.86 17.02 3.04
N ASN A 17 23.24 15.74 3.06
CA ASN A 17 24.64 15.34 3.26
C ASN A 17 25.55 15.76 2.09
N SER A 18 25.01 15.74 0.87
CA SER A 18 25.74 16.07 -0.36
C SER A 18 25.64 17.56 -0.75
N HIS A 19 24.93 18.38 0.04
CA HIS A 19 24.65 19.79 -0.26
C HIS A 19 24.00 19.99 -1.64
N GLU A 20 23.14 19.05 -2.03
CA GLU A 20 22.40 19.08 -3.30
C GLU A 20 21.04 19.74 -3.12
N ASP A 21 20.50 20.25 -4.23
CA ASP A 21 19.12 20.73 -4.27
C ASP A 21 18.13 19.57 -4.28
N ILE A 22 16.97 19.77 -3.65
CA ILE A 22 15.85 18.84 -3.74
C ILE A 22 14.70 19.46 -4.53
N VAL A 23 14.19 18.70 -5.49
CA VAL A 23 13.02 19.07 -6.28
C VAL A 23 11.91 18.08 -5.97
N LEU A 24 10.78 18.59 -5.48
CA LEU A 24 9.59 17.79 -5.21
C LEU A 24 8.55 18.11 -6.27
N SER A 25 8.11 17.08 -6.98
CA SER A 25 6.90 17.18 -7.79
C SER A 25 5.67 16.98 -6.92
N PRO A 26 4.49 17.48 -7.34
CA PRO A 26 3.22 17.15 -6.67
C PRO A 26 2.97 15.64 -6.54
N ASP A 27 3.44 14.85 -7.50
CA ASP A 27 3.27 13.39 -7.53
C ASP A 27 4.07 12.70 -6.42
N ASP A 28 5.27 13.21 -6.08
CA ASP A 28 6.09 12.68 -4.98
C ASP A 28 5.35 12.81 -3.63
N LEU A 29 4.63 13.92 -3.44
CA LEU A 29 3.82 14.17 -2.25
C LEU A 29 2.57 13.29 -2.23
N TRP A 30 1.90 13.15 -3.37
CA TRP A 30 0.71 12.30 -3.48
C TRP A 30 1.04 10.82 -3.24
N LEU A 31 2.15 10.35 -3.78
CA LEU A 31 2.65 9.00 -3.57
C LEU A 31 2.95 8.76 -2.08
N MET A 32 3.62 9.71 -1.43
CA MET A 32 3.89 9.64 0.01
C MET A 32 2.61 9.49 0.84
N ILE A 33 1.62 10.34 0.60
CA ILE A 33 0.33 10.28 1.30
C ILE A 33 -0.31 8.91 1.10
N THR A 34 -0.33 8.42 -0.13
CA THR A 34 -0.94 7.14 -0.49
C THR A 34 -0.26 5.96 0.19
N ILE A 35 1.08 5.92 0.21
CA ILE A 35 1.85 4.86 0.86
C ILE A 35 1.57 4.83 2.37
N TYR A 36 1.62 5.98 3.03
CA TYR A 36 1.37 6.06 4.46
C TYR A 36 -0.09 5.75 4.81
N TYR A 37 -1.03 6.22 4.00
CA TYR A 37 -2.44 5.91 4.17
C TYR A 37 -2.71 4.42 4.01
N ALA A 38 -2.15 3.78 2.96
CA ALA A 38 -2.29 2.33 2.76
C ALA A 38 -1.72 1.53 3.95
N LYS A 39 -0.55 1.94 4.47
CA LYS A 39 0.00 1.34 5.69
C LYS A 39 -0.95 1.51 6.88
N TYR A 40 -1.49 2.71 7.09
CA TYR A 40 -2.44 2.96 8.17
C TYR A 40 -3.69 2.08 8.04
N VAL A 41 -4.24 1.95 6.83
CA VAL A 41 -5.38 1.08 6.55
C VAL A 41 -5.07 -0.37 6.90
N ASN A 42 -3.90 -0.86 6.49
CA ASN A 42 -3.50 -2.24 6.76
C ASN A 42 -3.28 -2.49 8.27
N ASP A 43 -2.62 -1.56 8.98
CA ASP A 43 -2.39 -1.66 10.42
C ASP A 43 -3.69 -1.55 11.24
N ASN A 44 -4.74 -0.92 10.68
CA ASN A 44 -6.05 -0.71 11.30
C ASN A 44 -7.18 -1.45 10.56
N ALA A 45 -6.85 -2.60 9.93
CA ALA A 45 -7.74 -3.28 9.00
C ALA A 45 -9.14 -3.56 9.57
N GLU A 46 -9.24 -4.04 10.82
CA GLU A 46 -10.54 -4.35 11.44
C GLU A 46 -11.35 -3.09 11.77
N LYS A 47 -10.70 -2.02 12.25
CA LYS A 47 -11.37 -0.74 12.56
C LYS A 47 -11.98 -0.11 11.30
N LEU A 48 -11.29 -0.23 10.18
CA LEU A 48 -11.66 0.39 8.91
C LEU A 48 -12.40 -0.56 7.97
N ARG A 49 -12.63 -1.80 8.40
CA ARG A 49 -13.20 -2.88 7.57
C ARG A 49 -14.53 -2.50 6.93
N HIS A 50 -15.39 -1.81 7.68
CA HIS A 50 -16.71 -1.35 7.23
C HIS A 50 -16.67 -0.36 6.06
N ILE A 51 -15.52 0.27 5.79
CA ILE A 51 -15.34 1.22 4.68
C ILE A 51 -15.05 0.46 3.38
N PHE A 52 -14.31 -0.65 3.46
CA PHE A 52 -13.75 -1.33 2.28
C PHE A 52 -14.36 -2.70 1.99
N VAL A 53 -15.04 -3.31 2.97
CA VAL A 53 -15.54 -4.69 2.89
C VAL A 53 -17.04 -4.75 3.20
N ASN A 54 -17.83 -5.29 2.27
CA ASN A 54 -19.30 -5.31 2.35
C ASN A 54 -19.91 -6.55 3.02
N HIS A 55 -19.09 -7.43 3.61
CA HIS A 55 -19.54 -8.62 4.32
C HIS A 55 -18.93 -8.63 5.71
N GLU A 56 -19.45 -9.41 6.65
CA GLU A 56 -18.79 -9.66 7.95
C GLU A 56 -17.84 -10.86 7.86
N GLY A 57 -16.85 -10.93 8.76
CA GLY A 57 -15.91 -12.05 8.84
C GLY A 57 -15.12 -12.33 7.55
N LYS A 58 -14.96 -13.61 7.20
CA LYS A 58 -14.26 -14.07 5.99
C LYS A 58 -15.23 -14.88 5.13
N ILE A 59 -15.21 -14.65 3.81
CA ILE A 59 -15.96 -15.47 2.85
C ILE A 59 -15.05 -16.58 2.34
N THR A 60 -15.54 -17.82 2.34
CA THR A 60 -14.85 -18.94 1.71
C THR A 60 -15.08 -18.89 0.20
N LEU A 61 -14.00 -18.82 -0.57
CA LEU A 61 -14.08 -18.88 -2.03
C LEU A 61 -14.07 -20.34 -2.49
N THR A 62 -15.13 -20.78 -3.17
CA THR A 62 -15.22 -22.13 -3.76
C THR A 62 -14.98 -22.03 -5.26
N ILE A 63 -13.95 -22.71 -5.77
CA ILE A 63 -13.65 -22.79 -7.20
C ILE A 63 -14.25 -24.09 -7.72
N GLN A 64 -15.19 -23.99 -8.67
CA GLN A 64 -15.64 -25.15 -9.44
C GLN A 64 -14.79 -25.24 -10.70
N GLN A 65 -14.04 -26.33 -10.86
CA GLN A 65 -13.42 -26.63 -12.16
C GLN A 65 -14.52 -27.10 -13.11
N GLY A 66 -14.61 -26.46 -14.28
CA GLY A 66 -15.56 -26.83 -15.31
C GLY A 66 -15.41 -28.31 -15.66
N GLN A 67 -16.55 -29.01 -15.76
CA GLN A 67 -16.60 -30.40 -16.17
C GLN A 67 -15.95 -30.53 -17.55
N PRO A 68 -14.97 -31.43 -17.77
CA PRO A 68 -14.43 -31.64 -19.11
C PRO A 68 -15.56 -32.07 -20.05
N GLU A 69 -15.62 -31.41 -21.21
CA GLU A 69 -16.59 -31.67 -22.27
C GLU A 69 -16.43 -33.12 -22.76
N PRO A 70 -17.53 -33.89 -22.93
CA PRO A 70 -17.43 -35.27 -23.42
C PRO A 70 -17.04 -35.29 -24.91
N GLU A 71 -16.07 -36.15 -25.25
CA GLU A 71 -15.63 -36.45 -26.63
C GLU A 71 -16.74 -37.08 -27.49
#